data_AF-A0A1M6V419-F1
#
_entry.id   AF-A0A1M6V419-F1
#
_cell.length_a   1.000
_cell.length_b   1.000
_cell.length_c   1.000
_cell.angle_alpha   90.00
_cell.angle_beta   90.00
_cell.angle_gamma   90.00
#
_symmetry.space_group_name_H-M   'P 1'
#
loop_
_entity.id
_entity.type
_entity.pdbx_description
1 polymer ?
#
loop_
_entity_poly.entity_id
_entity_poly.type
_entity_poly.pdbx_seq_one_letter_code
_entity_poly.pdbx_strand_id
1 'polypeptide(L)'
;MRNVMFGLALATLPALVQAQTVSSDRIEAFVAVMAENGCRMSPHRANVIMPEAGFDDMAETKAITERLVEEERARIMDGQLVVFGGACGGKLDYSGRERFFAALADNNCVMTTEQAPTLLGRVGVEMAEVRLLMEKMLRMSEVRLSEDEKAVYLEQGLCDTFKGLSAGMVNSAPTLKAAPRSAGQLRQDFLAFMVTEGCSMTRGEADNKLPAAGFSVKEMRPVIGKMLAEGEAVMDTDADTLTINKELCAQ
;
A
#
# COMPACT_ATOMS: atom_id res chain seq x y z
N MET A 1 -35.92 48.91 -45.81
CA MET A 1 -35.16 47.69 -46.17
C MET A 1 -33.69 48.06 -46.11
N ARG A 2 -33.02 48.05 -44.94
CA ARG A 2 -32.35 46.92 -44.26
C ARG A 2 -31.40 46.15 -45.20
N ASN A 3 -30.10 46.38 -45.06
CA ASN A 3 -29.05 45.36 -45.18
C ASN A 3 -27.78 45.86 -44.48
N VAL A 4 -27.53 45.33 -43.29
CA VAL A 4 -26.28 45.48 -42.54
C VAL A 4 -25.42 44.26 -42.90
N MET A 5 -24.27 44.48 -43.54
CA MET A 5 -23.24 43.46 -43.71
C MET A 5 -22.50 43.27 -42.39
N PHE A 6 -22.72 42.15 -41.72
CA PHE A 6 -21.89 41.68 -40.62
C PHE A 6 -20.74 40.85 -41.20
N GLY A 7 -19.51 41.36 -41.08
CA GLY A 7 -18.29 40.60 -41.34
C GLY A 7 -18.10 39.54 -40.26
N LEU A 8 -18.03 38.27 -40.68
CA LEU A 8 -17.68 37.14 -39.82
C LEU A 8 -16.21 37.22 -39.41
N ALA A 9 -15.96 37.39 -38.12
CA ALA A 9 -14.68 37.08 -37.51
C ALA A 9 -14.55 35.55 -37.39
N LEU A 10 -13.53 34.97 -38.05
CA LEU A 10 -13.10 33.59 -37.78
C LEU A 10 -12.47 33.54 -36.38
N ALA A 11 -13.23 33.05 -35.41
CA ALA A 11 -12.69 32.66 -34.11
C ALA A 11 -11.91 31.34 -34.27
N THR A 12 -10.60 31.40 -34.14
CA THR A 12 -9.72 30.24 -33.93
C THR A 12 -10.11 29.58 -32.60
N LEU A 13 -10.78 28.44 -32.66
CA LEU A 13 -11.02 27.58 -31.51
C LEU A 13 -9.67 27.05 -31.01
N PRO A 14 -9.29 27.27 -29.73
CA PRO A 14 -8.17 26.55 -29.15
C PRO A 14 -8.53 25.06 -29.14
N ALA A 15 -7.66 24.25 -29.72
CA ALA A 15 -7.74 22.81 -29.61
C ALA A 15 -7.80 22.44 -28.11
N LEU A 16 -8.95 21.95 -27.68
CA LEU A 16 -9.08 21.28 -26.39
C LEU A 16 -8.12 20.09 -26.43
N VAL A 17 -7.04 20.21 -25.67
CA VAL A 17 -6.13 19.11 -25.35
C VAL A 17 -7.00 18.01 -24.75
N GLN A 18 -7.27 16.95 -25.53
CA GLN A 18 -7.94 15.77 -25.01
C GLN A 18 -7.05 15.19 -23.93
N ALA A 19 -7.53 15.22 -22.68
CA ALA A 19 -6.99 14.37 -21.64
C ALA A 19 -7.02 12.95 -22.19
N GLN A 20 -5.86 12.35 -22.43
CA GLN A 20 -5.77 10.97 -22.87
C GLN A 20 -6.40 10.12 -21.77
N THR A 21 -7.63 9.68 -22.00
CA THR A 21 -8.33 8.80 -21.08
C THR A 21 -7.63 7.45 -21.16
N VAL A 22 -6.74 7.18 -20.21
CA VAL A 22 -6.07 5.87 -20.17
C VAL A 22 -7.12 4.79 -19.99
N SER A 23 -7.11 3.78 -20.86
CA SER A 23 -8.08 2.69 -20.81
C SER A 23 -7.86 1.81 -19.57
N SER A 24 -8.95 1.21 -19.07
CA SER A 24 -8.87 0.30 -17.92
C SER A 24 -7.90 -0.87 -18.17
N ASP A 25 -7.86 -1.42 -19.39
CA ASP A 25 -6.93 -2.50 -19.75
C ASP A 25 -5.46 -2.09 -19.61
N ARG A 26 -5.12 -0.83 -19.94
CA ARG A 26 -3.77 -0.30 -19.78
C ARG A 26 -3.40 -0.09 -18.32
N ILE A 27 -4.36 0.33 -17.49
CA ILE A 27 -4.17 0.45 -16.05
C ILE A 27 -3.88 -0.94 -15.45
N GLU A 28 -4.67 -1.96 -15.79
CA GLU A 28 -4.44 -3.30 -15.25
C GLU A 28 -3.13 -3.93 -15.76
N ALA A 29 -2.73 -3.66 -17.01
CA ALA A 29 -1.42 -4.06 -17.52
C ALA A 29 -0.27 -3.37 -16.74
N PHE A 30 -0.42 -2.09 -16.39
CA PHE A 30 0.57 -1.37 -15.57
C PHE A 30 0.66 -1.96 -14.16
N VAL A 31 -0.49 -2.29 -13.56
CA VAL A 31 -0.56 -2.95 -12.24
C VAL A 31 0.08 -4.34 -12.28
N ALA A 32 -0.07 -5.10 -13.37
CA ALA A 32 0.58 -6.40 -13.53
C ALA A 32 2.13 -6.28 -13.51
N VAL A 33 2.70 -5.30 -14.22
CA VAL A 33 4.14 -5.03 -14.20
C VAL A 33 4.62 -4.64 -12.81
N MET A 34 3.83 -3.82 -12.10
CA MET A 34 4.10 -3.47 -10.71
C MET A 34 4.08 -4.70 -9.80
N ALA A 35 3.15 -5.64 -10.03
CA ALA A 35 3.02 -6.87 -9.24
C ALA A 35 4.21 -7.81 -9.41
N GLU A 36 4.71 -7.98 -10.64
CA GLU A 36 5.94 -8.72 -10.92
C GLU A 36 7.17 -8.13 -10.24
N ASN A 37 7.09 -6.86 -9.84
CA ASN A 37 8.16 -6.11 -9.20
C ASN A 37 7.88 -5.80 -7.71
N GLY A 38 7.03 -6.60 -7.06
CA GLY A 38 6.80 -6.51 -5.62
C GLY A 38 5.88 -5.36 -5.21
N CYS A 39 5.03 -4.88 -6.11
CA CYS A 39 3.97 -3.89 -5.87
C CYS A 39 4.46 -2.50 -5.43
N ARG A 40 5.77 -2.30 -5.46
CA ARG A 40 6.45 -1.08 -5.05
C ARG A 40 7.58 -0.79 -6.02
N MET A 41 7.63 0.43 -6.53
CA MET A 41 8.65 0.80 -7.50
C MET A 41 9.18 2.20 -7.22
N SER A 42 10.51 2.34 -7.18
CA SER A 42 11.16 3.65 -7.13
C SER A 42 11.14 4.31 -8.52
N PRO A 43 11.23 5.64 -8.60
CA PRO A 43 11.32 6.35 -9.88
C PRO A 43 12.49 5.86 -10.75
N HIS A 44 13.65 5.58 -10.14
CA HIS A 44 14.81 5.08 -10.86
C HIS A 44 14.55 3.70 -11.48
N ARG A 45 13.92 2.79 -10.72
CA ARG A 45 13.57 1.44 -11.20
C ARG A 45 12.46 1.50 -12.26
N ALA A 46 11.49 2.40 -12.10
CA ALA A 46 10.43 2.61 -13.07
C ALA A 46 10.97 3.05 -14.44
N ASN A 47 11.99 3.92 -14.46
CA ASN A 47 12.63 4.37 -15.71
C ASN A 47 13.35 3.25 -16.48
N VAL A 48 13.65 2.13 -15.83
CA VAL A 48 14.27 0.97 -16.47
C VAL A 48 13.20 -0.06 -16.87
N ILE A 49 12.30 -0.39 -15.95
CA ILE A 49 11.37 -1.51 -16.11
C ILE A 49 10.14 -1.15 -16.94
N MET A 50 9.58 0.05 -16.78
CA MET A 50 8.35 0.44 -17.46
C MET A 50 8.52 0.48 -18.98
N PRO A 51 9.61 1.05 -19.55
CA PRO A 51 9.83 1.00 -21.00
C PRO A 51 9.92 -0.43 -21.55
N GLU A 52 10.58 -1.34 -20.85
CA GLU A 52 10.71 -2.75 -21.27
C GLU A 52 9.35 -3.47 -21.30
N ALA A 53 8.42 -3.05 -20.44
CA ALA A 53 7.06 -3.56 -20.39
C ALA A 53 6.07 -2.84 -21.31
N GLY A 54 6.55 -1.94 -22.19
CA GLY A 54 5.70 -1.19 -23.12
C GLY A 54 4.98 0.01 -22.48
N PHE A 55 5.58 0.59 -21.44
CA PHE A 55 5.18 1.84 -20.79
C PHE A 55 6.31 2.89 -20.89
N ASP A 56 6.80 3.12 -22.10
CA ASP A 56 7.86 4.08 -22.43
C ASP A 56 7.34 5.54 -22.47
N ASP A 57 6.04 5.74 -22.63
CA ASP A 57 5.42 7.06 -22.57
C ASP A 57 5.29 7.56 -21.12
N MET A 58 6.07 8.59 -20.78
CA MET A 58 6.03 9.25 -19.48
C MET A 58 4.69 9.96 -19.21
N ALA A 59 3.99 10.42 -20.25
CA ALA A 59 2.67 11.04 -20.10
C ALA A 59 1.60 9.99 -19.76
N GLU A 60 1.64 8.84 -20.42
CA GLU A 60 0.75 7.71 -20.13
C GLU A 60 0.96 7.19 -18.70
N THR A 61 2.21 6.87 -18.34
CA THR A 61 2.53 6.35 -16.99
C THR A 61 2.16 7.32 -15.87
N LYS A 62 2.36 8.62 -16.11
CA LYS A 62 1.90 9.66 -15.19
C LYS A 62 0.38 9.67 -15.06
N ALA A 63 -0.36 9.64 -16.17
CA ALA A 63 -1.83 9.63 -16.14
C ALA A 63 -2.39 8.37 -15.45
N ILE A 64 -1.78 7.20 -15.67
CA ILE A 64 -2.12 5.96 -14.96
C ILE A 64 -1.85 6.11 -13.46
N THR A 65 -0.69 6.64 -13.09
CA THR A 65 -0.30 6.82 -11.69
C THR A 65 -1.26 7.77 -10.97
N GLU A 66 -1.57 8.92 -11.57
CA GLU A 66 -2.51 9.91 -11.02
C GLU A 66 -3.89 9.28 -10.81
N ARG A 67 -4.37 8.52 -11.79
CA ARG A 67 -5.65 7.82 -11.70
C ARG A 67 -5.65 6.75 -10.60
N LEU A 68 -4.61 5.93 -10.50
CA LEU A 68 -4.48 4.94 -9.43
C LEU A 68 -4.44 5.60 -8.04
N VAL A 69 -3.81 6.76 -7.92
CA VAL A 69 -3.78 7.52 -6.66
C VAL A 69 -5.16 8.11 -6.33
N GLU A 70 -5.87 8.66 -7.32
CA GLU A 70 -7.23 9.19 -7.16
C GLU A 70 -8.23 8.09 -6.77
N GLU A 71 -8.10 6.90 -7.37
CA GLU A 71 -8.88 5.71 -7.04
C GLU A 71 -8.45 5.04 -5.71
N GLU A 72 -7.49 5.61 -4.99
CA GLU A 72 -6.89 5.06 -3.76
C GLU A 72 -6.24 3.67 -3.93
N ARG A 73 -6.00 3.27 -5.18
CA ARG A 73 -5.31 2.04 -5.60
C ARG A 73 -3.79 2.19 -5.68
N ALA A 74 -3.25 3.39 -5.42
CA ALA A 74 -1.82 3.59 -5.25
C ALA A 74 -1.53 4.77 -4.32
N ARG A 75 -0.34 4.79 -3.72
CA ARG A 75 0.18 5.93 -2.94
C ARG A 75 1.67 6.08 -3.15
N ILE A 76 2.15 7.31 -3.05
CA ILE A 76 3.58 7.59 -2.96
C ILE A 76 4.00 7.48 -1.49
N MET A 77 4.89 6.53 -1.19
CA MET A 77 5.43 6.31 0.15
C MET A 77 6.95 6.29 0.08
N ASP A 78 7.61 7.16 0.84
CA ASP A 78 9.08 7.32 0.84
C ASP A 78 9.65 7.57 -0.57
N GLY A 79 8.93 8.34 -1.40
CA GLY A 79 9.33 8.65 -2.78
C GLY A 79 9.16 7.50 -3.78
N GLN A 80 8.52 6.40 -3.38
CA GLN A 80 8.23 5.25 -4.25
C GLN A 80 6.73 5.13 -4.51
N LEU A 81 6.36 4.70 -5.71
CA LEU A 81 4.99 4.34 -6.02
C LEU A 81 4.69 2.96 -5.43
N VAL A 82 3.66 2.88 -4.59
CA VAL A 82 3.14 1.64 -4.02
C VAL A 82 1.73 1.45 -4.53
N VAL A 83 1.45 0.31 -5.17
CA VAL A 83 0.14 -0.02 -5.74
C VAL A 83 -0.56 -1.02 -4.81
N PHE A 84 -1.87 -0.84 -4.64
CA PHE A 84 -2.75 -1.64 -3.80
C PHE A 84 -3.90 -2.20 -4.65
N GLY A 85 -4.31 -3.44 -4.35
CA GLY A 85 -5.39 -4.12 -5.05
C GLY A 85 -4.98 -4.73 -6.39
N GLY A 86 -5.88 -5.50 -7.00
CA GLY A 86 -5.59 -6.32 -8.18
C GLY A 86 -4.39 -7.25 -7.93
N ALA A 87 -3.53 -7.41 -8.94
CA ALA A 87 -2.31 -8.22 -8.83
C ALA A 87 -1.32 -7.70 -7.76
N CYS A 88 -1.44 -6.43 -7.35
CA CYS A 88 -0.56 -5.81 -6.35
C CYS A 88 -1.05 -5.89 -4.90
N GLY A 89 -2.29 -6.32 -4.67
CA GLY A 89 -2.82 -6.59 -3.33
C GLY A 89 -2.38 -7.98 -2.88
N GLY A 90 -1.33 -8.08 -2.06
CA GLY A 90 -0.89 -9.40 -1.58
C GLY A 90 -2.04 -10.15 -0.90
N LYS A 91 -2.50 -11.27 -1.48
CA LYS A 91 -3.59 -12.20 -1.08
C LYS A 91 -4.93 -11.62 -0.61
N LEU A 92 -5.00 -10.35 -0.24
CA LEU A 92 -6.19 -9.63 0.14
C LEU A 92 -6.46 -8.62 -0.97
N ASP A 93 -7.37 -8.98 -1.85
CA ASP A 93 -7.91 -8.15 -2.95
C ASP A 93 -8.68 -6.89 -2.46
N TYR A 94 -8.46 -6.48 -1.20
CA TYR A 94 -9.28 -5.52 -0.47
C TYR A 94 -8.43 -4.54 0.34
N SER A 95 -8.70 -3.25 0.19
CA SER A 95 -8.15 -2.15 1.00
C SER A 95 -8.49 -2.32 2.49
N GLY A 96 -7.77 -1.62 3.37
CA GLY A 96 -8.09 -1.62 4.82
C GLY A 96 -9.53 -1.18 5.11
N ARG A 97 -10.08 -0.26 4.31
CA ARG A 97 -11.49 0.17 4.38
C ARG A 97 -12.45 -0.97 3.99
N GLU A 98 -12.19 -1.67 2.91
CA GLU A 98 -13.03 -2.80 2.46
C GLU A 98 -12.97 -3.99 3.41
N ARG A 99 -11.80 -4.26 4.00
CA ARG A 99 -11.64 -5.28 5.05
C ARG A 99 -12.39 -4.88 6.32
N PHE A 100 -12.38 -3.59 6.67
CA PHE A 100 -13.20 -3.05 7.75
C PHE A 100 -14.70 -3.22 7.48
N PHE A 101 -15.17 -2.96 6.24
CA PHE A 101 -16.56 -3.19 5.84
C PHE A 101 -16.95 -4.66 5.86
N ALA A 102 -16.10 -5.56 5.40
CA ALA A 102 -16.37 -7.00 5.46
C ALA A 102 -16.47 -7.52 6.90
N ALA A 103 -15.63 -7.02 7.82
CA ALA A 103 -15.74 -7.36 9.23
C ALA A 103 -17.04 -6.86 9.87
N LEU A 104 -17.52 -5.66 9.49
CA LEU A 104 -18.84 -5.15 9.89
C LEU A 104 -19.98 -5.99 9.30
N ALA A 105 -19.93 -6.27 8.00
CA ALA A 105 -20.98 -6.96 7.26
C ALA A 105 -21.19 -8.38 7.80
N ASP A 106 -20.11 -9.10 8.08
CA ASP A 106 -20.16 -10.44 8.66
C ASP A 106 -20.50 -10.45 10.15
N ASN A 107 -20.45 -9.29 10.80
CA ASN A 107 -20.96 -9.09 12.16
C ASN A 107 -22.35 -8.43 12.17
N ASN A 108 -23.21 -8.77 11.20
CA ASN A 108 -24.58 -8.25 11.07
C ASN A 108 -24.64 -6.72 10.89
N CYS A 109 -23.75 -6.16 10.08
CA CYS A 109 -23.65 -4.74 9.77
C CYS A 109 -23.39 -3.83 10.98
N VAL A 110 -23.01 -4.38 12.13
CA VAL A 110 -22.78 -3.63 13.37
C VAL A 110 -21.54 -4.14 14.06
N MET A 111 -20.75 -3.27 14.67
CA MET A 111 -19.61 -3.70 15.48
C MET A 111 -19.42 -2.75 16.64
N THR A 112 -19.32 -3.33 17.83
CA THR A 112 -19.03 -2.57 19.05
C THR A 112 -17.53 -2.35 19.21
N THR A 113 -17.17 -1.32 19.99
CA THR A 113 -15.77 -1.03 20.33
C THR A 113 -15.06 -2.19 21.05
N GLU A 114 -15.81 -3.01 21.81
CA GLU A 114 -15.28 -4.20 22.47
C GLU A 114 -14.99 -5.35 21.50
N GLN A 115 -15.81 -5.49 20.46
CA GLN A 115 -15.63 -6.53 19.43
C GLN A 115 -14.55 -6.16 18.41
N ALA A 116 -14.34 -4.86 18.17
CA ALA A 116 -13.49 -4.34 17.11
C ALA A 116 -12.05 -4.91 17.10
N PRO A 117 -11.31 -4.96 18.23
CA PRO A 117 -9.94 -5.50 18.21
C PRO A 117 -9.87 -6.94 17.71
N THR A 118 -10.84 -7.78 18.09
CA THR A 118 -10.86 -9.19 17.71
C THR A 118 -11.32 -9.36 16.26
N LEU A 119 -12.38 -8.69 15.84
CA LEU A 119 -12.95 -8.86 14.49
C LEU A 119 -12.05 -8.23 13.42
N LEU A 120 -11.49 -7.06 13.69
CA LEU A 120 -10.61 -6.37 12.75
C LEU A 120 -9.23 -7.02 12.66
N GLY A 121 -8.71 -7.51 13.78
CA GLY A 121 -7.46 -8.26 13.79
C GLY A 121 -7.52 -9.50 12.89
N ARG A 122 -8.67 -10.16 12.79
CA ARG A 122 -8.86 -11.34 11.92
C ARG A 122 -8.75 -11.02 10.43
N VAL A 123 -9.19 -9.84 10.03
CA VAL A 123 -9.10 -9.36 8.63
C VAL A 123 -7.85 -8.50 8.40
N GLY A 124 -6.93 -8.46 9.36
CA GLY A 124 -5.67 -7.71 9.26
C GLY A 124 -5.83 -6.19 9.23
N VAL A 125 -6.88 -5.67 9.87
CA VAL A 125 -7.15 -4.23 9.99
C VAL A 125 -6.75 -3.76 11.38
N GLU A 126 -5.91 -2.72 11.42
CA GLU A 126 -5.42 -2.14 12.68
C GLU A 126 -6.34 -1.02 13.17
N MET A 127 -6.55 -0.93 14.48
CA MET A 127 -7.41 0.10 15.08
C MET A 127 -6.91 1.53 14.80
N ALA A 128 -5.59 1.72 14.68
CA ALA A 128 -5.02 3.01 14.32
C ALA A 128 -5.40 3.43 12.89
N GLU A 129 -5.50 2.49 11.96
CA GLU A 129 -5.92 2.74 10.57
C GLU A 129 -7.40 3.11 10.51
N VAL A 130 -8.25 2.38 11.24
CA VAL A 130 -9.69 2.66 11.32
C VAL A 130 -9.97 4.05 11.86
N ARG A 131 -9.24 4.49 12.89
CA ARG A 131 -9.39 5.84 13.47
C ARG A 131 -9.12 6.95 12.46
N LEU A 132 -8.10 6.78 11.62
CA LEU A 132 -7.75 7.75 10.58
C LEU A 132 -8.81 7.82 9.47
N LEU A 133 -9.50 6.70 9.21
CA LEU A 133 -10.52 6.60 8.16
C LEU A 133 -11.93 6.90 8.66
N MET A 134 -12.19 6.80 9.97
CA MET A 134 -13.53 6.90 10.56
C MET A 134 -14.21 8.24 10.23
N GLU A 135 -13.50 9.35 10.36
CA GLU A 135 -14.07 10.66 10.02
C GLU A 135 -14.50 10.76 8.55
N LYS A 136 -13.74 10.15 7.64
CA LYS A 136 -14.07 10.13 6.21
C LYS A 136 -15.31 9.27 5.96
N MET A 137 -15.36 8.06 6.54
CA MET A 137 -16.50 7.15 6.38
C MET A 137 -17.81 7.73 6.92
N LEU A 138 -17.74 8.48 8.03
CA LEU A 138 -18.88 9.21 8.57
C LEU A 138 -19.35 10.33 7.63
N ARG A 139 -18.41 11.13 7.09
CA ARG A 139 -18.74 12.19 6.12
C ARG A 139 -19.36 11.63 4.84
N MET A 140 -18.89 10.48 4.37
CA MET A 140 -19.39 9.79 3.17
C MET A 140 -20.68 9.00 3.43
N SER A 141 -21.19 8.97 4.66
CA SER A 141 -22.35 8.16 5.07
C SER A 141 -22.19 6.65 4.82
N GLU A 142 -20.93 6.17 4.76
CA GLU A 142 -20.61 4.75 4.62
C GLU A 142 -20.84 4.01 5.94
N VAL A 143 -20.66 4.72 7.06
CA VAL A 143 -20.92 4.21 8.41
C VAL A 143 -21.65 5.25 9.25
N ARG A 144 -22.32 4.79 10.31
CA ARG A 144 -22.94 5.64 11.34
C ARG A 144 -22.54 5.15 12.72
N LEU A 145 -22.44 6.07 13.68
CA LEU A 145 -22.22 5.72 15.10
C LEU A 145 -23.56 5.57 15.83
N SER A 146 -23.59 4.76 16.88
CA SER A 146 -24.66 4.81 17.90
C SER A 146 -24.63 6.15 18.63
N GLU A 147 -25.72 6.49 19.32
CA GLU A 147 -25.83 7.72 20.12
C GLU A 147 -24.78 7.80 21.23
N ASP A 148 -24.31 6.67 21.74
CA ASP A 148 -23.26 6.56 22.76
C ASP A 148 -21.85 6.35 22.16
N GLU A 149 -21.73 6.38 20.83
CA GLU A 149 -20.50 6.14 20.06
C GLU A 149 -19.81 4.79 20.33
N LYS A 150 -20.50 3.84 20.97
CA LYS A 150 -19.95 2.50 21.30
C LYS A 150 -20.12 1.49 20.19
N ALA A 151 -20.96 1.77 19.20
CA ALA A 151 -21.19 0.90 18.05
C ALA A 151 -21.06 1.66 16.75
N VAL A 152 -20.44 1.01 15.77
CA VAL A 152 -20.41 1.45 14.37
C VAL A 152 -21.39 0.57 13.61
N TYR A 153 -22.24 1.19 12.79
CA TYR A 153 -23.11 0.48 11.86
C TYR A 153 -22.68 0.81 10.43
N LEU A 154 -22.62 -0.21 9.59
CA LEU A 154 -22.37 -0.08 8.17
C LEU A 154 -23.67 0.32 7.45
N GLU A 155 -23.56 1.15 6.42
CA GLU A 155 -24.66 1.43 5.50
C GLU A 155 -25.17 0.10 4.88
N GLN A 156 -26.48 0.02 4.62
CA GLN A 156 -27.12 -1.25 4.25
C GLN A 156 -26.65 -1.79 2.90
N GLY A 157 -26.53 -0.95 1.87
CA GLY A 157 -26.03 -1.34 0.56
C GLY A 157 -24.57 -1.83 0.60
N LEU A 158 -23.73 -1.18 1.41
CA LEU A 158 -22.38 -1.67 1.70
C LEU A 158 -22.41 -2.98 2.47
N CYS A 159 -23.27 -3.12 3.47
CA CYS A 159 -23.38 -4.36 4.23
C CYS A 159 -23.74 -5.55 3.34
N ASP A 160 -24.71 -5.39 2.45
CA ASP A 160 -25.11 -6.45 1.53
C ASP A 160 -24.00 -6.79 0.52
N THR A 161 -23.23 -5.78 0.10
CA THR A 161 -22.11 -5.93 -0.85
C THR A 161 -20.94 -6.71 -0.24
N PHE A 162 -20.60 -6.44 1.03
CA PHE A 162 -19.40 -7.00 1.68
C PHE A 162 -19.68 -8.27 2.50
N LYS A 163 -20.92 -8.74 2.53
CA LYS A 163 -21.33 -9.93 3.28
C LYS A 163 -20.68 -11.21 2.72
N GLY A 164 -20.15 -12.02 3.61
CA GLY A 164 -19.46 -13.29 3.35
C GLY A 164 -17.98 -13.15 3.00
N LEU A 165 -17.45 -11.93 2.93
CA LEU A 165 -16.08 -11.71 2.44
C LEU A 165 -15.01 -11.84 3.52
N SER A 166 -15.34 -11.69 4.82
CA SER A 166 -14.33 -11.72 5.89
C SER A 166 -13.67 -13.09 6.01
N ALA A 167 -14.39 -14.19 5.75
CA ALA A 167 -13.84 -15.54 5.82
C ALA A 167 -12.76 -15.78 4.74
N GLY A 168 -12.97 -15.26 3.52
CA GLY A 168 -11.97 -15.27 2.46
C GLY A 168 -10.75 -14.44 2.84
N MET A 169 -10.97 -13.31 3.52
CA MET A 169 -9.89 -12.44 4.02
C MET A 169 -9.09 -13.09 5.16
N VAL A 170 -9.68 -13.90 6.03
CA VAL A 170 -8.94 -14.58 7.12
C VAL A 170 -7.90 -15.58 6.57
N ASN A 171 -8.22 -16.27 5.47
CA ASN A 171 -7.31 -17.24 4.83
C ASN A 171 -6.19 -16.58 4.02
N SER A 172 -6.35 -15.29 3.76
CA SER A 172 -5.45 -14.45 2.99
C SER A 172 -4.73 -13.40 3.85
N ALA A 173 -5.18 -13.19 5.08
CA ALA A 173 -4.55 -12.32 6.03
C ALA A 173 -3.14 -12.86 6.32
N PRO A 174 -2.12 -11.97 6.38
CA PRO A 174 -0.85 -12.35 6.96
C PRO A 174 -1.14 -12.97 8.33
N THR A 175 -0.64 -14.19 8.53
CA THR A 175 -0.81 -14.96 9.76
C THR A 175 -0.67 -14.04 10.96
N LEU A 176 -1.65 -14.08 11.88
CA LEU A 176 -1.67 -13.35 13.15
C LEU A 176 -0.25 -13.04 13.61
N LYS A 177 0.09 -11.75 13.58
CA LYS A 177 1.40 -11.23 13.95
C LYS A 177 1.81 -11.89 15.26
N ALA A 178 2.85 -12.73 15.21
CA ALA A 178 3.45 -13.29 16.40
C ALA A 178 3.68 -12.17 17.41
N ALA A 179 3.54 -12.46 18.70
CA ALA A 179 3.67 -11.46 19.77
C ALA A 179 4.87 -10.54 19.49
N PRO A 180 4.70 -9.21 19.64
CA PRO A 180 5.73 -8.25 19.24
C PRO A 180 7.05 -8.59 19.92
N ARG A 181 8.03 -8.98 19.10
CA ARG A 181 9.38 -9.30 19.54
C ARG A 181 9.97 -8.08 20.25
N SER A 182 10.66 -8.31 21.37
CA SER A 182 11.43 -7.23 21.98
C SER A 182 12.54 -6.75 21.04
N ALA A 183 13.01 -5.51 21.20
CA ALA A 183 14.10 -4.98 20.37
C ALA A 183 15.37 -5.87 20.42
N GLY A 184 15.64 -6.50 21.56
CA GLY A 184 16.74 -7.45 21.71
C GLY A 184 16.54 -8.74 20.91
N GLN A 185 15.33 -9.31 20.94
CA GLN A 185 14.99 -10.49 20.14
C GLN A 185 15.00 -10.18 18.63
N LEU A 186 14.42 -9.04 18.22
CA LEU A 186 14.47 -8.58 16.82
C LEU A 186 15.90 -8.46 16.30
N ARG A 187 16.79 -7.86 17.12
CA ARG A 187 18.21 -7.73 16.78
C ARG A 187 18.89 -9.09 16.64
N GLN A 188 18.66 -10.01 17.58
CA GLN A 188 19.25 -11.36 17.54
C GLN A 188 18.76 -12.15 16.31
N ASP A 189 17.46 -12.16 16.07
CA ASP A 189 16.87 -12.82 14.91
C ASP A 189 17.42 -12.23 13.61
N PHE A 190 17.53 -10.90 13.54
CA PHE A 190 18.06 -10.21 12.36
C PHE A 190 19.53 -10.53 12.11
N LEU A 191 20.36 -10.59 13.16
CA LEU A 191 21.75 -11.03 13.02
C LEU A 191 21.85 -12.46 12.52
N ALA A 192 21.09 -13.39 13.10
CA ALA A 192 21.06 -14.78 12.67
C ALA A 192 20.64 -14.91 11.18
N PHE A 193 19.66 -14.11 10.76
CA PHE A 193 19.26 -14.03 9.37
C PHE A 193 20.34 -13.43 8.46
N MET A 194 21.00 -12.34 8.89
CA MET A 194 22.09 -11.75 8.13
C MET A 194 23.26 -12.72 7.97
N VAL A 195 23.55 -13.59 8.94
CA VAL A 195 24.56 -14.65 8.82
C VAL A 195 24.21 -15.62 7.69
N THR A 196 22.94 -16.02 7.54
CA THR A 196 22.53 -16.88 6.42
C THR A 196 22.66 -16.20 5.05
N GLU A 197 22.65 -14.87 5.02
CA GLU A 197 22.75 -14.04 3.83
C GLU A 197 24.18 -13.53 3.56
N GLY A 198 25.18 -14.04 4.29
CA GLY A 198 26.58 -13.64 4.11
C GLY A 198 26.93 -12.29 4.72
N CYS A 199 26.13 -11.82 5.68
CA CYS A 199 26.32 -10.61 6.51
C CYS A 199 26.40 -9.29 5.76
N SER A 200 26.04 -9.30 4.48
CA SER A 200 25.94 -8.11 3.66
C SER A 200 24.66 -8.23 2.87
N MET A 201 23.89 -7.15 2.85
CA MET A 201 22.61 -7.13 2.15
C MET A 201 22.38 -5.76 1.53
N THR A 202 22.10 -5.76 0.24
CA THR A 202 21.67 -4.55 -0.47
C THR A 202 20.24 -4.17 -0.06
N ARG A 203 19.85 -2.90 -0.24
CA ARG A 203 18.46 -2.48 -0.02
C ARG A 203 17.46 -3.30 -0.85
N GLY A 204 17.79 -3.59 -2.10
CA GLY A 204 16.93 -4.39 -2.98
C GLY A 204 16.73 -5.83 -2.51
N GLU A 205 17.75 -6.44 -1.91
CA GLU A 205 17.61 -7.75 -1.27
C GLU A 205 16.82 -7.65 0.04
N ALA A 206 17.06 -6.61 0.84
CA ALA A 206 16.34 -6.38 2.08
C ALA A 206 14.83 -6.27 1.85
N ASP A 207 14.41 -5.54 0.81
CA ASP A 207 12.99 -5.35 0.45
C ASP A 207 12.29 -6.68 0.10
N ASN A 208 13.03 -7.68 -0.40
CA ASN A 208 12.47 -8.97 -0.81
C ASN A 208 12.62 -10.05 0.28
N LYS A 209 13.79 -10.15 0.89
CA LYS A 209 14.16 -11.26 1.77
C LYS A 209 13.71 -11.04 3.22
N LEU A 210 13.72 -9.79 3.72
CA LEU A 210 13.32 -9.50 5.10
C LEU A 210 11.83 -9.78 5.37
N PRO A 211 10.88 -9.39 4.49
CA PRO A 211 9.48 -9.74 4.70
C PRO A 211 9.23 -11.25 4.70
N ALA A 212 9.92 -11.99 3.83
CA ALA A 212 9.83 -13.45 3.77
C ALA A 212 10.36 -14.11 5.05
N ALA A 213 11.39 -13.52 5.68
CA ALA A 213 11.93 -13.92 6.97
C ALA A 213 11.13 -13.36 8.17
N GLY A 214 9.98 -12.73 7.93
CA GLY A 214 9.07 -12.24 8.99
C GLY A 214 9.51 -10.93 9.64
N PHE A 215 10.44 -10.18 9.04
CA PHE A 215 10.81 -8.84 9.49
C PHE A 215 9.96 -7.78 8.79
N SER A 216 9.50 -6.79 9.55
CA SER A 216 8.89 -5.59 8.99
C SER A 216 9.85 -4.41 9.04
N VAL A 217 9.85 -3.58 8.00
CA VAL A 217 10.67 -2.36 7.94
C VAL A 217 10.39 -1.44 9.14
N LYS A 218 9.12 -1.36 9.57
CA LYS A 218 8.70 -0.52 10.71
C LYS A 218 9.35 -0.96 12.03
N GLU A 219 9.46 -2.28 12.27
CA GLU A 219 10.08 -2.83 13.47
C GLU A 219 11.60 -2.83 13.40
N MET A 220 12.16 -3.02 12.21
CA MET A 220 13.61 -3.05 12.00
C MET A 220 14.27 -1.68 12.00
N ARG A 221 13.57 -0.61 11.58
CA ARG A 221 14.13 0.74 11.49
C ARG A 221 14.82 1.23 12.79
N PRO A 222 14.20 1.17 13.98
CA PRO A 222 14.87 1.55 15.22
C PRO A 222 16.02 0.61 15.60
N VAL A 223 15.92 -0.68 15.27
CA VAL A 223 16.96 -1.68 15.55
C VAL A 223 18.20 -1.43 14.70
N ILE A 224 18.04 -1.30 13.38
CA ILE A 224 19.13 -1.00 12.45
C ILE A 224 19.76 0.35 12.77
N GLY A 225 18.94 1.37 13.07
CA GLY A 225 19.46 2.69 13.48
C GLY A 225 20.36 2.60 14.71
N LYS A 226 20.00 1.78 15.69
CA LYS A 226 20.83 1.51 16.88
C LYS A 226 22.10 0.73 16.53
N MET A 227 22.00 -0.31 15.70
CA MET A 227 23.16 -1.08 15.24
C MET A 227 24.19 -0.21 14.51
N LEU A 228 23.74 0.72 13.66
CA LEU A 228 24.61 1.69 13.00
C LEU A 228 25.27 2.64 14.00
N ALA A 229 24.52 3.14 14.99
CA ALA A 229 25.03 4.05 16.02
C ALA A 229 26.04 3.37 16.96
N GLU A 230 25.83 2.09 17.27
CA GLU A 230 26.73 1.26 18.09
C GLU A 230 27.89 0.68 17.28
N GLY A 231 27.95 1.00 15.98
CA GLY A 231 29.00 0.54 15.06
C GLY A 231 28.92 -0.95 14.75
N GLU A 232 27.84 -1.64 15.09
CA GLU A 232 27.62 -3.07 14.85
C GLU A 232 27.35 -3.42 13.39
N ALA A 233 26.90 -2.43 12.63
CA ALA A 233 26.72 -2.50 11.19
C ALA A 233 27.24 -1.20 10.56
N VAL A 234 27.59 -1.29 9.28
CA VAL A 234 27.99 -0.15 8.45
C VAL A 234 27.06 -0.09 7.26
N MET A 235 26.55 1.11 6.97
CA MET A 235 25.82 1.38 5.74
C MET A 235 26.78 1.99 4.73
N ASP A 236 27.01 1.29 3.63
CA ASP A 236 27.62 1.87 2.43
C ASP A 236 26.53 2.59 1.64
N THR A 237 26.58 3.92 1.61
CA THR A 237 25.58 4.74 0.91
C THR A 237 25.75 4.75 -0.60
N ASP A 238 26.95 4.44 -1.10
CA ASP A 238 27.25 4.46 -2.53
C ASP A 238 26.80 3.15 -3.18
N ALA A 239 26.98 2.03 -2.46
CA ALA A 239 26.52 0.70 -2.87
C ALA A 239 25.12 0.34 -2.32
N ASP A 240 24.49 1.23 -1.55
CA ASP A 240 23.20 1.02 -0.85
C ASP A 240 23.13 -0.34 -0.13
N THR A 241 24.19 -0.66 0.60
CA THR A 241 24.44 -1.97 1.20
C THR A 241 24.68 -1.85 2.70
N LEU A 242 23.94 -2.64 3.49
CA LEU A 242 24.16 -2.80 4.92
C LEU A 242 25.08 -4.00 5.16
N THR A 243 26.22 -3.78 5.81
CA THR A 243 27.17 -4.84 6.18
C THR A 243 27.24 -4.96 7.70
N ILE A 244 27.10 -6.17 8.24
CA ILE A 244 27.28 -6.47 9.66
C ILE A 244 28.78 -6.63 9.95
N ASN A 245 29.24 -6.11 11.09
CA ASN A 245 30.62 -6.28 11.50
C ASN A 245 31.03 -7.74 11.61
N LYS A 246 32.28 -8.02 11.26
CA LYS A 246 32.86 -9.38 11.23
C LYS A 246 32.72 -10.13 12.57
N GLU A 247 32.83 -9.43 13.70
CA GLU A 247 32.70 -10.04 15.04
C GLU A 247 31.28 -10.51 15.37
N LEU A 248 30.27 -9.85 14.80
CA LEU A 248 28.85 -10.21 14.97
C LEU A 248 28.37 -11.16 13.87
N CYS A 249 29.02 -11.12 12.71
CA CYS A 249 28.79 -11.99 11.58
C CYS A 249 29.37 -13.42 11.77
N ALA A 250 30.32 -13.59 12.69
CA ALA A 250 30.96 -14.88 12.96
C ALA A 250 30.26 -15.72 14.05
N GLN A 251 29.07 -15.32 14.50
CA GLN A 251 28.29 -16.00 15.55
C GLN A 251 27.28 -16.98 14.99
#